data_AF-A0A9D9YQ47-F1
#
_entry.id   AF-A0A9D9YQ47-F1
#
_cell.length_a   1.000
_cell.length_b   1.000
_cell.length_c   1.000
_cell.angle_alpha   90.00
_cell.angle_beta   90.00
_cell.angle_gamma   90.00
#
_symmetry.space_group_name_H-M   'P 1'
#
loop_
_entity.id
_entity.type
_entity.pdbx_description
1 polymer ?
#
loop_
_entity_poly.entity_id
_entity_poly.type
_entity_poly.pdbx_seq_one_letter_code
_entity_poly.pdbx_strand_id
1 'polypeptide(L)'
;MSHPFGEQGPDTFVSIGRVEEWNDQQVREIKVHKKPMSVVRMGERFFALNSICPHMGGPLSCGPVSDGKLHCPWHDWAFDIETGKSPNGHCLTRYQVKVE
;
A
#
# COMPACT_ATOMS: atom_id res chain seq x y z
N MET A 1 -15.31 15.02 21.01
CA MET A 1 -15.49 15.16 19.54
C MET A 1 -14.58 14.13 18.88
N SER A 2 -15.03 12.88 18.87
CA SER A 2 -14.24 11.71 18.50
C SER A 2 -14.77 11.23 17.16
N HIS A 3 -13.99 11.38 16.10
CA HIS A 3 -14.32 10.79 14.81
C HIS A 3 -14.11 9.27 14.92
N PRO A 4 -15.12 8.44 14.63
CA PRO A 4 -15.00 7.00 14.74
C PRO A 4 -14.14 6.46 13.60
N PHE A 5 -13.38 5.42 13.90
CA PHE A 5 -12.54 4.68 12.98
C PHE A 5 -13.31 4.22 11.74
N GLY A 6 -12.71 4.48 10.57
CA GLY A 6 -12.81 3.73 9.32
C GLY A 6 -14.16 3.08 8.97
N GLU A 7 -14.94 3.74 8.13
CA GLU A 7 -15.99 3.07 7.35
C GLU A 7 -15.35 2.01 6.45
N GLN A 8 -15.44 0.76 6.89
CA GLN A 8 -15.16 -0.41 6.07
C GLN A 8 -16.35 -0.54 5.10
N GLY A 9 -16.09 -0.26 3.82
CA GLY A 9 -17.04 -0.57 2.76
C GLY A 9 -17.29 -2.08 2.68
N PRO A 10 -18.29 -2.54 1.89
CA PRO A 10 -18.59 -3.96 1.77
C PRO A 10 -17.33 -4.76 1.41
N ASP A 11 -17.21 -5.97 2.01
CA ASP A 11 -16.12 -6.94 1.80
C ASP A 11 -16.13 -7.49 0.36
N THR A 12 -15.84 -6.62 -0.60
CA THR A 12 -15.84 -6.94 -2.01
C THR A 12 -14.42 -6.87 -2.53
N PHE A 13 -13.92 -7.99 -3.04
CA PHE A 13 -12.67 -8.02 -3.79
C PHE A 13 -12.87 -7.41 -5.18
N VAL A 14 -11.88 -6.64 -5.63
CA VAL A 14 -11.82 -6.10 -6.98
C VAL A 14 -10.62 -6.74 -7.68
N SER A 15 -10.83 -7.31 -8.87
CA SER A 15 -9.72 -7.85 -9.67
C SER A 15 -8.88 -6.71 -10.23
N ILE A 16 -7.55 -6.83 -10.09
CA ILE A 16 -6.58 -5.77 -10.44
C ILE A 16 -5.56 -6.21 -11.51
N GLY A 17 -5.74 -7.39 -12.09
CA GLY A 17 -4.87 -7.97 -13.13
C GLY A 17 -4.37 -9.37 -12.79
N ARG A 18 -3.62 -9.96 -13.73
CA ARG A 18 -3.00 -11.29 -13.56
C ARG A 18 -1.64 -11.19 -12.87
N VAL A 19 -1.22 -12.23 -12.15
CA VAL A 19 0.05 -12.26 -11.40
C VAL A 19 1.27 -11.96 -12.28
N GLU A 20 1.27 -12.43 -13.53
CA GLU A 20 2.37 -12.27 -14.49
C GLU A 20 2.56 -10.82 -14.93
N GLU A 21 1.55 -9.97 -14.77
CA GLU A 21 1.63 -8.54 -15.09
C GLU A 21 2.39 -7.75 -14.02
N TRP A 22 2.77 -8.36 -12.89
CA TRP A 22 3.40 -7.71 -11.75
C TRP A 22 4.85 -8.17 -11.61
N ASN A 23 5.78 -7.22 -11.66
CA ASN A 23 7.19 -7.51 -11.41
C ASN A 23 7.46 -7.64 -9.92
N ASP A 24 8.40 -8.52 -9.57
CA ASP A 24 8.85 -8.68 -8.19
C ASP A 24 9.54 -7.41 -7.66
N GLN A 25 9.37 -7.12 -6.37
CA GLN A 25 9.95 -5.99 -5.65
C GLN A 25 9.65 -4.60 -6.27
N GLN A 26 8.62 -4.52 -7.11
CA GLN A 26 8.14 -3.26 -7.65
C GLN A 26 6.80 -2.89 -7.02
N VAL A 27 6.61 -1.59 -6.86
CA VAL A 27 5.31 -1.01 -6.49
C VAL A 27 4.59 -0.56 -7.75
N ARG A 28 3.29 -0.81 -7.80
CA ARG A 28 2.40 -0.21 -8.81
C ARG A 28 1.21 0.42 -8.10
N GLU A 29 0.83 1.61 -8.53
CA GLU A 29 -0.41 2.23 -8.10
C GLU A 29 -1.61 1.64 -8.83
N ILE A 30 -2.65 1.34 -8.07
CA ILE A 30 -4.00 1.11 -8.58
C ILE A 30 -4.97 2.06 -7.90
N LYS A 31 -6.15 2.28 -8.49
CA LYS A 31 -7.22 3.07 -7.87
C LYS A 31 -8.48 2.24 -7.78
N VAL A 32 -8.92 1.98 -6.55
CA VAL A 32 -10.18 1.27 -6.26
C VAL A 32 -11.11 2.23 -5.54
N HIS A 33 -12.29 2.48 -6.11
CA HIS A 33 -13.27 3.46 -5.59
C HIS A 33 -12.65 4.82 -5.23
N LYS A 34 -11.78 5.35 -6.10
CA LYS A 34 -11.02 6.61 -5.92
C LYS A 34 -9.97 6.61 -4.80
N LYS A 35 -9.76 5.49 -4.11
CA LYS A 35 -8.69 5.33 -3.12
C LYS A 35 -7.45 4.79 -3.85
N PRO A 36 -6.33 5.54 -3.89
CA PRO A 36 -5.11 5.06 -4.49
C PRO A 36 -4.42 4.06 -3.56
N MET A 37 -3.97 2.94 -4.12
CA MET A 37 -3.31 1.87 -3.38
C MET A 37 -1.99 1.54 -4.04
N SER A 38 -0.93 1.47 -3.23
CA SER A 38 0.36 0.92 -3.63
C SER A 38 0.30 -0.59 -3.44
N VAL A 39 0.38 -1.34 -4.54
CA VAL A 39 0.44 -2.80 -4.53
C VAL A 39 1.87 -3.24 -4.83
N VAL A 40 2.41 -4.07 -3.93
CA VAL A 40 3.78 -4.57 -3.96
C VAL A 40 3.77 -6.09 -4.07
N ARG A 41 4.55 -6.63 -5.01
CA ARG A 41 4.81 -8.07 -5.12
C ARG A 41 6.14 -8.42 -4.45
N MET A 42 6.15 -9.46 -3.63
CA MET A 42 7.35 -10.09 -3.04
C MET A 42 7.29 -11.59 -3.27
N GLY A 43 7.97 -12.08 -4.31
CA GLY A 43 7.87 -13.46 -4.78
C GLY A 43 6.44 -13.80 -5.19
N GLU A 44 5.78 -14.67 -4.42
CA GLU A 44 4.37 -15.07 -4.63
C GLU A 44 3.40 -14.28 -3.76
N ARG A 45 3.90 -13.46 -2.83
CA ARG A 45 3.08 -12.67 -1.90
C ARG A 45 2.78 -11.30 -2.49
N PHE A 46 1.59 -10.80 -2.20
CA PHE A 46 1.16 -9.45 -2.58
C PHE A 46 0.73 -8.66 -1.35
N PHE A 47 1.05 -7.38 -1.35
CA PHE A 47 0.68 -6.44 -0.29
C PHE A 47 0.02 -5.22 -0.91
N ALA A 48 -1.03 -4.70 -0.27
CA ALA A 48 -1.72 -3.49 -0.72
C ALA A 48 -1.83 -2.51 0.45
N LEU A 49 -1.35 -1.29 0.22
CA LEU A 49 -1.27 -0.20 1.20
C LEU A 49 -1.87 1.07 0.62
N ASN A 50 -2.30 2.02 1.45
CA ASN A 50 -2.62 3.37 0.97
C ASN A 50 -1.40 3.94 0.21
N SER A 51 -1.61 4.51 -0.98
CA SER A 51 -0.54 5.08 -1.81
C SER A 51 -0.13 6.49 -1.38
N ILE A 52 -0.78 7.07 -0.36
CA ILE A 52 -0.54 8.44 0.10
C ILE A 52 0.20 8.41 1.43
N CYS A 53 1.39 9.00 1.46
CA CYS A 53 2.19 9.13 2.67
C CYS A 53 1.49 10.06 3.68
N PRO A 54 1.26 9.63 4.94
CA PRO A 54 0.55 10.40 5.97
C PRO A 54 1.30 11.65 6.43
N HIS A 55 2.57 11.82 6.05
CA HIS A 55 3.36 13.00 6.39
C HIS A 55 2.83 14.26 5.68
N MET A 56 2.98 14.32 4.36
CA MET A 56 2.63 15.49 3.55
C MET A 56 1.86 15.12 2.27
N GLY A 57 1.39 13.88 2.15
CA GLY A 57 0.65 13.41 0.98
C GLY A 57 1.52 12.87 -0.16
N GLY A 58 2.77 12.51 0.12
CA GLY A 58 3.70 12.02 -0.90
C GLY A 58 3.24 10.74 -1.61
N PRO A 59 3.54 10.58 -2.91
CA PRO A 59 3.09 9.45 -3.72
C PRO A 59 3.97 8.22 -3.45
N LEU A 60 3.53 7.34 -2.54
CA LEU A 60 4.29 6.16 -2.13
C LEU A 60 4.58 5.22 -3.30
N SER A 61 3.68 5.13 -4.28
CA SER A 61 3.88 4.31 -5.47
C SER A 61 5.00 4.77 -6.40
N CYS A 62 5.52 5.99 -6.23
CA CYS A 62 6.70 6.46 -6.96
C CYS A 62 8.01 6.19 -6.19
N GLY A 63 7.91 5.55 -5.04
CA GLY A 63 9.02 5.22 -4.17
C GLY A 63 9.58 3.81 -4.41
N PRO A 64 10.84 3.56 -4.03
CA PRO A 64 11.40 2.22 -4.10
C PRO A 64 10.88 1.32 -2.98
N VAL A 65 10.98 0.02 -3.21
CA VAL A 65 10.84 -1.00 -2.18
C VAL A 65 12.21 -1.57 -1.86
N SER A 66 12.61 -1.55 -0.59
CA SER A 66 13.88 -2.10 -0.10
C SER A 66 13.71 -2.65 1.30
N ASP A 67 14.33 -3.78 1.61
CA ASP A 67 14.29 -4.42 2.94
C ASP A 67 12.86 -4.61 3.49
N GLY A 68 11.92 -4.98 2.62
CA GLY A 68 10.51 -5.16 2.99
C GLY A 68 9.76 -3.86 3.31
N LYS A 69 10.32 -2.70 2.93
CA LYS A 69 9.72 -1.39 3.19
C LYS A 69 9.48 -0.61 1.91
N LEU A 70 8.36 0.11 1.86
CA LEU A 70 8.05 1.09 0.83
C LEU A 70 8.50 2.47 1.29
N HIS A 71 9.37 3.13 0.52
CA HIS A 71 9.98 4.40 0.87
C HIS A 71 9.30 5.57 0.17
N CYS A 72 8.81 6.55 0.90
CA CYS A 72 8.22 7.75 0.31
C CYS A 72 9.28 8.56 -0.45
N PRO A 73 9.09 8.88 -1.75
CA PRO A 73 10.10 9.55 -2.56
C PRO A 73 10.36 11.02 -2.16
N TRP A 74 9.53 11.62 -1.30
CA TRP A 74 9.70 13.02 -0.89
C TRP A 74 10.67 13.19 0.28
N HIS A 75 10.52 12.38 1.34
CA HIS A 75 11.26 12.56 2.60
C HIS A 75 11.74 11.23 3.19
N ASP A 76 11.75 10.17 2.38
CA ASP A 76 12.25 8.83 2.72
C ASP A 76 11.58 8.16 3.93
N TRP A 77 10.34 8.56 4.25
CA TRP A 77 9.56 7.83 5.25
C TRP A 77 9.31 6.42 4.76
N ALA A 78 9.86 5.45 5.50
CA ALA A 78 9.76 4.03 5.18
C ALA A 78 8.61 3.37 5.93
N PHE A 79 7.85 2.53 5.24
CA PHE A 79 6.72 1.78 5.80
C PHE A 79 6.91 0.30 5.52
N ASP A 80 6.88 -0.52 6.57
CA ASP A 80 6.90 -1.97 6.44
C ASP A 80 5.68 -2.44 5.63
N ILE A 81 5.91 -3.18 4.54
CA ILE A 81 4.83 -3.52 3.60
C ILE A 81 3.84 -4.54 4.17
N GLU A 82 4.29 -5.36 5.13
CA GLU A 82 3.47 -6.39 5.73
C GLU A 82 2.54 -5.83 6.80
N THR A 83 3.00 -4.84 7.57
CA THR A 83 2.30 -4.31 8.74
C THR A 83 1.79 -2.89 8.56
N GLY A 84 2.31 -2.15 7.58
CA GLY A 84 2.04 -0.75 7.31
C GLY A 84 2.76 0.22 8.26
N LYS A 85 3.50 -0.28 9.25
CA LYS A 85 4.09 0.52 10.32
C LYS A 85 5.34 1.25 9.85
N SER A 86 5.56 2.44 10.42
CA SER A 86 6.76 3.23 10.23
C SER A 86 7.42 3.55 11.57
N PRO A 87 8.77 3.69 11.63
CA PRO A 87 9.48 4.05 12.85
C PRO A 87 9.06 5.38 13.48
N ASN A 88 8.44 6.27 12.71
CA ASN A 88 7.92 7.57 13.15
C ASN A 88 6.53 7.49 13.83
N GLY A 89 6.01 6.28 14.10
CA GLY A 89 4.75 6.09 14.82
C GLY A 89 3.50 6.14 13.93
N HIS A 90 3.66 6.31 12.62
CA HIS A 90 2.54 6.24 11.67
C HIS A 90 2.32 4.81 11.15
N CYS A 91 1.09 4.53 10.72
CA CYS A 91 0.72 3.26 10.12
C CYS A 91 -0.15 3.50 8.89
N LEU A 92 0.22 2.91 7.76
CA LEU A 92 -0.60 2.94 6.54
C LEU A 92 -1.80 2.01 6.69
N THR A 93 -2.93 2.44 6.14
CA THR A 93 -4.06 1.54 5.90
C THR A 93 -3.63 0.42 4.97
N ARG A 94 -3.93 -0.82 5.37
CA ARG A 94 -3.72 -2.03 4.57
C ARG A 94 -5.03 -2.53 3.98
N TYR A 95 -4.92 -3.14 2.82
CA TYR A 95 -6.04 -3.79 2.14
C TYR A 95 -5.76 -5.29 2.02
N GLN A 96 -6.81 -6.10 2.12
CA GLN A 96 -6.67 -7.54 1.90
C GLN A 96 -6.36 -7.80 0.43
N VAL A 97 -5.45 -8.74 0.20
CA VAL A 97 -5.10 -9.22 -1.14
C VAL A 97 -5.32 -10.73 -1.18
N LYS A 98 -5.94 -11.19 -2.27
CA LYS A 98 -6.15 -12.60 -2.57
C LYS A 98 -5.61 -12.87 -3.96
N VAL A 99 -4.93 -14.01 -4.13
CA VAL A 99 -4.51 -14.56 -5.42
C VAL A 99 -5.29 -15.86 -5.60
N GLU A 100 -5.91 -16.04 -6.77
CA GLU A 100 -6.74 -17.20 -7.12
C GLU A 100 -6.51 -17.65 -8.57
#